data_AF-A0A8S4SLV9-F1
#
_entry.id   AF-A0A8S4SLV9-F1
#
_cell.length_a   1.000
_cell.length_b   1.000
_cell.length_c   1.000
_cell.angle_alpha   90.00
_cell.angle_beta   90.00
_cell.angle_gamma   90.00
#
_symmetry.space_group_name_H-M   'P 1'
#
loop_
_entity.id
_entity.type
_entity.pdbx_description
1 polymer ?
#
loop_
_entity_poly.entity_id
_entity_poly.type
_entity_poly.pdbx_seq_one_letter_code
_entity_poly.pdbx_strand_id
1 'polypeptide(L)' 'MVSLLDGDLSLPSVINLMLGSEEGWSTVASFCEAVMGLKEASEREREQAADALPLRRRRTGGRRRRYAHLMPPP' A
#
# COMPACT_ATOMS: atom_id res chain seq x y z
N MET A 1 -4.70 -7.58 -15.77
CA MET A 1 -4.79 -9.01 -15.38
C MET A 1 -3.37 -9.50 -15.20
N VAL A 2 -2.92 -9.71 -13.95
CA VAL A 2 -1.54 -10.18 -13.66
C VAL A 2 -1.55 -11.70 -13.82
N SER A 3 -1.07 -12.21 -14.95
CA SER A 3 -0.99 -13.65 -15.22
C SER A 3 0.36 -14.21 -14.76
N LEU A 4 0.54 -14.29 -13.45
CA LEU A 4 1.71 -14.95 -12.82
C LEU A 4 1.37 -16.38 -12.35
N LEU A 5 0.32 -16.99 -12.90
CA LEU A 5 -0.29 -18.20 -12.33
C LEU A 5 0.22 -19.52 -12.92
N ASP A 6 1.15 -19.49 -13.88
CA ASP A 6 1.63 -20.71 -14.56
C ASP A 6 3.14 -20.98 -14.40
N GLY A 7 3.78 -20.34 -13.41
CA GLY A 7 5.22 -20.48 -13.14
C GLY A 7 5.53 -20.81 -11.68
N ASP A 8 6.75 -21.28 -11.41
CA ASP A 8 7.25 -21.49 -10.05
C ASP A 8 7.26 -20.15 -9.28
N LEU A 9 6.40 -20.06 -8.26
CA LEU A 9 6.27 -18.89 -7.38
C LEU A 9 7.16 -18.97 -6.13
N SER A 10 8.14 -19.89 -6.13
CA SER A 10 9.17 -19.86 -5.10
C SER A 10 9.84 -18.48 -5.07
N LEU A 11 10.20 -18.01 -3.87
CA LEU A 11 10.83 -16.71 -3.69
C LEU A 11 12.08 -16.52 -4.59
N PRO A 12 12.99 -17.50 -4.74
CA PRO A 12 14.10 -17.39 -5.67
C PRO A 12 13.66 -17.19 -7.13
N SER A 13 12.63 -17.91 -7.60
CA SER A 13 12.12 -17.80 -8.96
C SER A 13 11.47 -16.44 -9.22
N VAL A 14 10.71 -15.91 -8.26
CA VAL A 14 10.15 -14.55 -8.33
C VAL A 14 11.26 -13.50 -8.36
N ILE A 15 12.29 -13.63 -7.53
CA ILE A 15 13.43 -12.70 -7.51
C ILE A 15 14.17 -12.72 -8.85
N ASN A 16 14.42 -13.90 -9.42
CA ASN A 16 15.07 -14.03 -10.73
C ASN A 16 14.25 -13.39 -11.85
N LEU A 17 12.93 -13.61 -11.87
CA LEU A 17 12.03 -12.98 -12.84
C LEU A 17 12.03 -11.44 -12.68
N MET A 18 11.95 -10.96 -11.44
CA MET A 18 11.92 -9.54 -11.10
C MET A 18 13.21 -8.82 -11.55
N LEU A 19 14.37 -9.43 -11.35
CA LEU A 19 15.66 -8.84 -11.69
C LEU A 19 16.05 -9.06 -13.16
N GLY A 20 15.38 -9.97 -13.87
CA GLY A 20 15.68 -10.29 -15.26
C GLY A 20 15.19 -9.26 -16.29
N SER A 21 14.29 -8.35 -15.92
CA SER A 21 13.75 -7.33 -16.83
C SER A 21 13.09 -6.16 -16.09
N GLU A 22 13.00 -5.01 -16.75
CA GLU A 22 12.22 -3.85 -16.25
C GLU A 22 10.72 -4.18 -16.14
N GLU A 23 10.18 -4.97 -17.07
CA GLU A 23 8.80 -5.44 -17.02
C GLU A 23 8.54 -6.36 -15.81
N GLY A 24 9.47 -7.28 -15.51
CA GLY A 24 9.43 -8.13 -14.33
C GLY A 24 9.46 -7.32 -13.04
N TRP A 25 10.34 -6.33 -12.96
CA TRP A 25 10.37 -5.37 -11.85
C TRP A 25 9.04 -4.62 -11.70
N SER A 26 8.53 -4.04 -12.78
CA SER A 26 7.27 -3.27 -12.81
C SER A 26 6.07 -4.13 -12.39
N THR A 27 6.04 -5.40 -12.82
CA THR A 27 4.99 -6.35 -12.46
C THR A 27 4.97 -6.63 -10.96
N VAL A 28 6.13 -6.89 -10.36
CA VAL A 28 6.23 -7.15 -8.91
C VAL A 28 5.93 -5.89 -8.10
N ALA A 29 6.41 -4.72 -8.56
CA ALA A 29 6.08 -3.44 -7.94
C ALA A 29 4.57 -3.19 -7.95
N SER A 30 3.91 -3.35 -9.10
CA SER A 30 2.46 -3.20 -9.26
C SER A 30 1.67 -4.18 -8.39
N PHE A 31 2.13 -5.42 -8.26
CA PHE A 31 1.55 -6.40 -7.35
C PHE A 31 1.65 -5.95 -5.89
N CYS A 32 2.83 -5.49 -5.46
CA CYS A 32 3.05 -4.98 -4.11
C CYS A 32 2.15 -3.77 -3.82
N GLU A 33 2.03 -2.83 -4.76
CA GLU A 33 1.13 -1.69 -4.64
C GLU A 33 -0.33 -2.12 -4.49
N ALA A 34 -0.79 -3.08 -5.29
CA ALA A 34 -2.15 -3.61 -5.18
C ALA A 34 -2.40 -4.28 -3.82
N VAL A 35 -1.47 -5.12 -3.34
CA VAL A 35 -1.57 -5.77 -2.03
C VAL A 35 -1.59 -4.74 -0.90
N MET A 36 -0.72 -3.74 -0.97
CA MET A 36 -0.68 -2.66 0.03
C MET A 36 -1.96 -1.83 0.00
N GLY A 37 -2.49 -1.51 -1.18
CA GLY A 37 -3.74 -0.78 -1.34
C GLY A 37 -4.94 -1.53 -0.76
N LEU A 38 -5.03 -2.84 -0.98
CA LEU A 38 -6.06 -3.69 -0.38
C LEU A 38 -5.97 -3.71 1.15
N LYS A 39 -4.75 -3.87 1.69
CA LYS A 39 -4.52 -3.83 3.14
C LYS A 39 -4.93 -2.48 3.73
N GLU A 40 -4.51 -1.38 3.10
CA GLU A 40 -4.83 -0.03 3.55
C GLU A 40 -6.34 0.24 3.49
N ALA A 41 -7.03 -0.17 2.43
CA ALA A 41 -8.50 -0.04 2.34
C ALA A 41 -9.19 -0.78 3.49
N SER A 42 -8.78 -2.02 3.77
CA SER A 42 -9.32 -2.81 4.89
C SER A 42 -9.03 -2.19 6.26
N GLU A 43 -7.90 -1.49 6.42
CA GLU A 43 -7.61 -0.80 7.66
C GLU A 43 -8.45 0.47 7.77
N ARG A 44 -8.60 1.25 6.69
CA ARG A 44 -9.45 2.46 6.70
C ARG A 44 -10.91 2.16 7.09
N GLU A 45 -11.44 1.00 6.70
CA GLU A 45 -12.76 0.54 7.15
C GLU A 45 -12.76 0.28 8.66
N ARG A 46 -11.72 -0.40 9.18
CA ARG A 46 -11.55 -0.65 10.61
C ARG A 46 -11.34 0.62 11.43
N GLU A 47 -10.65 1.63 10.91
CA GLU A 47 -10.46 2.92 11.59
C GLU A 47 -11.77 3.72 11.72
N GLN A 48 -12.72 3.51 10.79
CA GLN A 48 -14.00 4.22 10.70
C GLN A 48 -15.13 3.53 11.48
N ALA A 49 -14.95 2.27 11.87
CA ALA A 49 -15.94 1.54 12.65
C ALA A 49 -16.23 2.26 13.99
N ALA A 50 -17.50 2.31 14.38
CA ALA A 50 -17.93 3.05 15.58
C ALA A 50 -17.28 2.51 16.88
N ASP A 51 -17.02 1.20 16.90
CA ASP A 51 -16.38 0.44 17.97
C ASP A 51 -14.85 0.34 17.82
N ALA A 52 -14.26 1.03 16.85
CA ALA A 52 -12.81 1.03 16.65
C ALA A 52 -12.07 1.43 17.93
N LEU A 53 -11.08 0.61 18.31
CA LEU A 53 -10.21 0.89 19.45
C LEU A 53 -9.58 2.28 19.31
N PRO A 54 -9.45 3.07 20.39
CA PRO A 54 -8.88 4.42 20.33
C PRO A 54 -7.49 4.49 19.66
N LEU A 55 -6.71 3.42 19.73
CA LEU A 55 -5.38 3.29 19.09
C LEU A 55 -5.45 3.17 17.57
N ARG A 56 -6.54 2.60 17.02
CA ARG A 56 -6.77 2.42 15.58
C ARG A 56 -7.62 3.53 14.98
N ARG A 57 -8.27 4.37 15.79
CA ARG A 57 -9.03 5.50 15.25
C ARG A 57 -8.10 6.45 14.53
N ARG A 58 -8.41 6.72 13.27
CA ARG A 58 -7.70 7.70 12.45
C ARG A 58 -7.67 9.03 13.18
N ARG A 59 -6.46 9.51 13.53
CA ARG A 59 -6.29 10.84 14.12
C ARG A 59 -6.46 11.90 13.04
N THR A 60 -7.71 12.22 12.70
CA THR A 60 -8.03 13.24 11.70
C THR A 60 -7.57 14.61 12.18
N GLY A 61 -6.49 15.11 11.56
CA GLY A 61 -6.15 16.52 11.61
C GLY A 61 -5.12 16.96 12.66
N GLY A 62 -4.37 16.08 13.31
CA GLY A 62 -3.25 16.53 14.15
C GLY A 62 -2.08 17.06 13.32
N ARG A 63 -1.63 16.26 12.35
CA ARG A 63 -0.47 16.59 11.50
C ARG A 63 -0.81 17.67 10.48
N ARG A 64 -1.92 17.55 9.73
CA ARG A 64 -2.34 18.58 8.76
C ARG A 64 -2.55 19.96 9.40
N ARG A 65 -3.20 20.09 10.56
CA ARG A 65 -3.32 21.38 11.27
C ARG A 65 -1.97 21.93 11.71
N ARG A 66 -1.06 21.04 12.13
CA ARG A 66 0.31 21.41 12.53
C ARG A 66 1.23 21.84 11.37
N TYR A 67 0.88 21.55 10.13
CA TYR A 67 1.68 22.01 8.98
C TYR A 67 0.91 23.00 8.08
N ALA A 68 -0.40 23.17 8.30
CA ALA A 68 -1.22 24.14 7.57
C ALA A 68 -0.78 25.59 7.84
N HIS A 69 -0.31 25.89 9.05
CA HIS A 69 0.25 27.20 9.37
C HIS A 69 1.67 27.43 8.85
N LEU A 70 2.32 26.38 8.32
CA LEU A 70 3.66 26.44 7.73
C LEU A 70 3.62 26.50 6.20
N MET A 71 2.43 26.34 5.60
CA MET A 71 2.25 26.50 4.15
C MET A 71 2.05 27.98 3.84
N PRO A 72 2.72 28.52 2.81
CA PRO A 72 2.43 29.87 2.32
C PRO A 72 0.98 29.93 1.78
N PRO A 73 0.31 31.09 1.87
CA PRO A 73 -1.01 31.26 1.30
C PRO A 73 -0.99 31.08 -0.23
N PRO A 74 -2.12 30.69 -0.83
CA PRO A 74 -2.24 30.57 -2.29
C PRO A 74 -2.09 31.92 -2.99
#